data_AF-A0A0M4N419-F1
#
_entry.id   AF-A0A0M4N419-F1
#
_cell.length_a   1.000
_cell.length_b   1.000
_cell.length_c   1.000
_cell.angle_alpha   90.00
_cell.angle_beta   90.00
_cell.angle_gamma   90.00
#
_symmetry.space_group_name_H-M   'P 1'
#
loop_
_entity.id
_entity.type
_entity.pdbx_description
1 polymer ?
#
loop_
_entity_poly.entity_id
_entity_poly.type
_entity_poly.pdbx_seq_one_letter_code
_entity_poly.pdbx_strand_id
1 'polypeptide(L)'
;MAVFNPVKTRTWSKNTPADGDLIDDEFDRQYENFQYLKDRIDSTDINLANFLIPIGSIIEDGLNLAPSINFKDANAQAISRNTFVTLWNSVHRVITGIVPTTDRISCTNHGCIEGQLVKFSFTGGGVSALVNYYVRNPTTNDFQISSIATGSILDLTSSQTGEMIINVEYGFGDGSTTFNVPDRRGIFARGAGVHGARGKAAGGNYDGGAVGYAGNDMMFDHRHNFTYNNPFGIIGGVGSYWLSGGGTNAGNTNLVILEPITDGVNGTPRRGNETTPAFIAVKYKVRVA
;
A
#
# COMPACT_ATOMS: atom_id res chain seq x y z
N MET A 1 -33.83 17.25 17.11
CA MET A 1 -33.33 18.20 18.12
C MET A 1 -34.27 18.13 19.32
N ALA A 2 -33.90 17.42 20.39
CA ALA A 2 -34.70 17.45 21.61
C ALA A 2 -34.26 18.68 22.43
N VAL A 3 -35.17 19.64 22.59
CA VAL A 3 -34.95 20.88 23.32
C VAL A 3 -34.96 20.54 24.82
N PHE A 4 -33.88 20.82 25.54
CA PHE A 4 -33.90 20.76 27.00
C PHE A 4 -34.95 21.76 27.47
N ASN A 5 -35.98 21.30 28.17
CA ASN A 5 -37.04 22.17 28.67
C ASN A 5 -36.63 22.68 30.07
N PRO A 6 -36.16 23.93 30.21
CA PRO A 6 -35.73 24.48 31.50
C PRO A 6 -36.89 24.71 32.48
N VAL A 7 -38.14 24.46 32.06
CA VAL A 7 -39.37 24.71 32.84
C VAL A 7 -39.83 23.46 33.61
N LYS A 8 -39.23 22.28 33.40
CA LYS A 8 -39.56 21.09 34.22
C LYS A 8 -38.84 21.15 35.58
N THR A 9 -39.38 21.92 36.52
CA THR A 9 -39.05 21.83 37.95
C THR A 9 -40.19 21.10 38.66
N ARG A 10 -39.95 19.91 39.20
CA ARG A 10 -40.93 19.18 40.02
C ARG A 10 -40.78 19.64 41.47
N THR A 11 -41.74 20.38 41.99
CA THR A 11 -41.72 20.89 43.37
C THR A 11 -42.33 19.85 44.31
N TRP A 12 -41.54 19.36 45.27
CA TRP A 12 -42.00 18.38 46.25
C TRP A 12 -42.72 19.12 47.36
N SER A 13 -43.95 18.70 47.69
CA SER A 13 -44.73 19.31 48.77
C SER A 13 -45.14 18.24 49.79
N LYS A 14 -45.55 18.69 50.97
CA LYS A 14 -46.09 17.84 52.05
C LYS A 14 -47.37 17.06 51.68
N ASN A 15 -47.96 17.32 50.51
CA ASN A 15 -49.13 16.62 50.00
C ASN A 15 -48.78 15.65 48.86
N THR A 16 -47.50 15.49 48.52
CA THR A 16 -47.05 14.52 47.52
C THR A 16 -47.25 13.10 48.09
N PRO A 17 -47.99 12.21 47.41
CA PRO A 17 -48.19 10.83 47.85
C PRO A 17 -46.87 10.10 48.16
N ALA A 18 -46.85 9.33 49.25
CA ALA A 18 -45.71 8.53 49.69
C ALA A 18 -45.76 7.09 49.15
N ASP A 19 -46.46 6.88 48.03
CA ASP A 19 -46.74 5.59 47.41
C ASP A 19 -45.56 5.00 46.62
N GLY A 20 -44.47 5.76 46.44
CA GLY A 20 -43.24 5.29 45.79
C GLY A 20 -43.24 5.48 44.27
N ASP A 21 -44.42 5.43 43.63
CA ASP A 21 -44.60 5.60 42.18
C ASP A 21 -43.95 6.88 41.64
N LEU A 22 -43.99 7.98 42.41
CA LEU A 22 -43.42 9.25 41.99
C LEU A 22 -41.88 9.27 42.07
N ILE A 23 -41.27 8.43 42.91
CA ILE A 23 -39.82 8.23 42.99
C ILE A 23 -39.37 7.33 41.83
N ASP A 24 -40.15 6.30 41.53
CA ASP A 24 -39.88 5.39 40.40
C ASP A 24 -39.94 6.15 39.05
N ASP A 25 -40.96 6.99 38.84
CA ASP A 25 -41.06 7.87 37.67
C ASP A 25 -39.82 8.78 37.49
N GLU A 26 -39.28 9.28 38.60
CA GLU A 26 -38.11 10.16 38.57
C GLU A 26 -36.82 9.38 38.35
N PHE A 27 -36.71 8.17 38.91
CA PHE A 27 -35.60 7.27 38.67
C PHE A 27 -35.55 6.84 37.19
N ASP A 28 -36.68 6.46 36.61
CA ASP A 28 -36.79 6.09 35.19
C ASP A 28 -36.41 7.25 34.28
N ARG A 29 -36.91 8.47 34.56
CA ARG A 29 -36.53 9.67 33.80
C ARG A 29 -35.03 9.97 33.90
N GLN A 30 -34.42 9.80 35.07
CA GLN A 30 -32.98 9.99 35.22
C GLN A 30 -32.20 8.89 34.49
N TYR A 31 -32.64 7.64 34.58
CA TYR A 31 -32.05 6.50 33.90
C TYR A 31 -32.06 6.68 32.38
N GLU A 32 -33.19 7.09 31.80
CA GLU A 32 -33.29 7.40 30.36
C GLU A 32 -32.33 8.53 29.94
N ASN A 33 -32.21 9.59 30.74
CA ASN A 33 -31.26 10.67 30.46
C ASN A 33 -29.80 10.20 30.52
N PHE A 34 -29.45 9.35 31.50
CA PHE A 34 -28.11 8.79 31.60
C PHE A 34 -27.81 7.83 30.45
N GLN A 35 -28.78 7.02 30.05
CA GLN A 35 -28.64 6.16 28.88
C GLN A 35 -28.44 6.97 27.60
N TYR A 36 -29.20 8.05 27.41
CA TYR A 36 -29.02 8.96 26.27
C TYR A 36 -27.63 9.63 26.25
N LEU A 37 -27.15 10.10 27.42
CA LEU A 37 -25.82 10.68 27.54
C LEU A 37 -24.73 9.65 27.21
N LYS A 38 -24.89 8.40 27.70
CA LYS A 38 -23.99 7.30 27.39
C LYS A 38 -23.95 7.03 25.88
N ASP A 39 -25.12 6.91 25.23
CA ASP A 39 -25.20 6.65 23.79
C ASP A 39 -24.54 7.78 22.97
N ARG A 40 -24.67 9.05 23.43
CA ARG A 40 -24.00 10.20 22.80
C ARG A 40 -22.49 10.20 22.99
N ILE A 41 -22.00 9.83 24.18
CA ILE A 41 -20.58 9.70 24.46
C ILE A 41 -20.00 8.56 23.62
N ASP A 42 -20.62 7.38 23.65
CA ASP A 42 -20.21 6.22 22.84
C ASP A 42 -20.15 6.58 21.34
N SER A 43 -21.16 7.30 20.83
CA SER A 43 -21.17 7.79 19.45
C SER A 43 -20.05 8.79 19.17
N THR A 44 -19.75 9.69 20.10
CA THR A 44 -18.68 10.69 19.95
C THR A 44 -17.30 10.04 19.97
N ASP A 45 -17.07 9.06 20.85
CA ASP A 45 -15.82 8.31 20.94
C ASP A 45 -15.56 7.49 19.68
N ILE A 46 -16.61 6.85 19.12
CA ILE A 46 -16.56 6.17 17.82
C ILE A 46 -16.21 7.16 16.70
N ASN A 47 -16.86 8.34 16.68
CA ASN A 47 -16.60 9.36 15.67
C ASN A 47 -15.19 9.95 15.76
N LEU A 48 -14.65 10.13 16.98
CA LEU A 48 -13.30 10.64 17.19
C LEU A 48 -12.23 9.62 16.74
N ALA A 49 -12.47 8.33 16.96
CA ALA A 49 -11.61 7.25 16.44
C ALA A 49 -11.61 7.18 14.90
N ASN A 50 -12.75 7.46 14.27
CA ASN A 50 -12.89 7.52 12.80
C ASN A 50 -12.29 8.80 12.19
N PHE A 51 -12.21 9.89 12.96
CA PHE A 51 -11.69 11.17 12.48
C PHE A 51 -10.15 11.22 12.41
N LEU A 52 -9.44 10.44 13.24
CA LEU A 52 -7.98 10.58 13.37
C LEU A 52 -7.19 9.83 12.30
N ILE A 53 -7.67 8.67 11.81
CA ILE A 53 -6.97 7.86 10.79
C ILE A 53 -8.02 7.20 9.87
N PRO A 54 -8.11 7.58 8.58
CA PRO A 54 -9.07 7.01 7.65
C PRO A 54 -8.93 5.49 7.48
N ILE A 55 -10.06 4.79 7.31
CA ILE A 55 -10.08 3.34 7.01
C ILE A 55 -9.25 3.07 5.75
N GLY A 56 -8.44 2.00 5.80
CA GLY A 56 -7.48 1.64 4.76
C GLY A 56 -6.11 2.32 4.88
N SER A 57 -5.96 3.33 5.74
CA SER A 57 -4.65 3.96 5.98
C SER A 57 -3.67 2.97 6.59
N ILE A 58 -2.41 3.08 6.21
CA ILE A 58 -1.30 2.30 6.78
C ILE A 58 -0.48 3.22 7.66
N ILE A 59 -0.20 2.77 8.89
CA ILE A 59 0.64 3.47 9.87
C ILE A 59 1.83 2.61 10.27
N GLU A 60 2.89 3.28 10.72
CA GLU A 60 3.97 2.65 11.46
C GLU A 60 3.58 2.53 12.94
N ASP A 61 3.80 1.37 13.54
CA ASP A 61 3.51 1.07 14.94
C ASP A 61 4.70 0.34 15.59
N GLY A 62 5.80 1.06 15.76
CA GLY A 62 7.06 0.51 16.27
C GLY A 62 6.96 -0.12 17.67
N LEU A 63 6.05 0.36 18.52
CA LEU A 63 5.82 -0.17 19.87
C LEU A 63 4.71 -1.24 19.92
N ASN A 64 4.06 -1.53 18.80
CA ASN A 64 2.95 -2.47 18.71
C ASN A 64 1.76 -2.12 19.63
N LEU A 65 1.42 -0.83 19.74
CA LEU A 65 0.38 -0.33 20.64
C LEU A 65 -0.96 -0.05 19.94
N ALA A 66 -0.99 -0.03 18.59
CA ALA A 66 -2.23 0.23 17.86
C ALA A 66 -3.29 -0.86 18.17
N PRO A 67 -4.51 -0.47 18.57
CA PRO A 67 -5.54 -1.43 19.00
C PRO A 67 -5.92 -2.42 17.90
N SER A 68 -5.89 -3.72 18.23
CA SER A 68 -6.14 -4.81 17.28
C SER A 68 -7.57 -4.87 16.72
N ILE A 69 -8.51 -4.18 17.37
CA ILE A 69 -9.88 -3.99 16.89
C ILE A 69 -9.92 -3.03 15.70
N ASN A 70 -9.06 -2.00 15.73
CA ASN A 70 -9.03 -0.91 14.76
C ASN A 70 -7.95 -1.11 13.70
N PHE A 71 -6.90 -1.88 14.02
CA PHE A 71 -5.72 -2.06 13.22
C PHE A 71 -5.30 -3.54 13.13
N LYS A 72 -4.83 -3.95 11.95
CA LYS A 72 -4.24 -5.26 11.70
C LYS A 72 -2.85 -5.12 11.11
N ASP A 73 -1.96 -6.05 11.40
CA ASP A 73 -0.64 -6.08 10.78
C ASP A 73 -0.80 -6.20 9.25
N ALA A 74 -0.06 -5.36 8.51
CA ALA A 74 0.00 -5.42 7.05
C ALA A 74 0.97 -6.54 6.63
N ASN A 75 0.54 -7.79 6.79
CA ASN A 75 1.34 -9.00 6.61
C ASN A 75 0.63 -10.07 5.77
N ALA A 76 -0.26 -9.66 4.85
CA ALA A 76 -1.11 -10.55 4.04
C ALA A 76 -2.13 -11.42 4.79
N GLN A 77 -2.35 -11.22 6.10
CA GLN A 77 -3.33 -12.01 6.85
C GLN A 77 -4.75 -11.88 6.26
N ALA A 78 -5.51 -12.97 6.30
CA ALA A 78 -6.92 -12.97 5.95
C ALA A 78 -7.75 -12.43 7.13
N ILE A 79 -8.66 -11.50 6.85
CA ILE A 79 -9.57 -10.90 7.83
C ILE A 79 -11.03 -11.02 7.35
N SER A 80 -11.97 -11.02 8.30
CA SER A 80 -13.40 -11.22 8.04
C SER A 80 -14.02 -10.08 7.22
N ARG A 81 -14.68 -10.41 6.11
CA ARG A 81 -15.47 -9.45 5.31
C ARG A 81 -16.65 -8.90 6.11
N ASN A 82 -17.30 -9.73 6.92
CA ASN A 82 -18.46 -9.33 7.72
C ASN A 82 -18.08 -8.37 8.85
N THR A 83 -16.95 -8.62 9.52
CA THR A 83 -16.47 -7.78 10.62
C THR A 83 -15.93 -6.45 10.11
N PHE A 84 -15.25 -6.45 8.96
CA PHE A 84 -14.60 -5.28 8.38
C PHE A 84 -15.26 -4.84 7.07
N VAL A 85 -16.60 -4.80 7.07
CA VAL A 85 -17.42 -4.55 5.88
C VAL A 85 -17.14 -3.19 5.24
N THR A 86 -16.88 -2.15 6.04
CA THR A 86 -16.60 -0.80 5.54
C THR A 86 -15.30 -0.77 4.73
N LEU A 87 -14.25 -1.44 5.22
CA LEU A 87 -12.99 -1.57 4.48
C LEU A 87 -13.18 -2.42 3.23
N TRP A 88 -13.86 -3.57 3.33
CA TRP A 88 -14.12 -4.44 2.19
C TRP A 88 -14.87 -3.71 1.07
N ASN A 89 -15.97 -3.02 1.39
CA ASN A 89 -16.74 -2.25 0.42
C ASN A 89 -15.95 -1.08 -0.19
N SER A 90 -14.93 -0.57 0.50
CA SER A 90 -14.07 0.48 -0.04
C SER A 90 -13.17 -0.05 -1.17
N VAL A 91 -12.76 -1.32 -1.14
CA VAL A 91 -11.80 -1.91 -2.10
C VAL A 91 -12.40 -2.89 -3.10
N HIS A 92 -13.60 -3.43 -2.83
CA HIS A 92 -14.24 -4.45 -3.65
C HIS A 92 -15.33 -3.90 -4.57
N ARG A 93 -15.45 -4.47 -5.78
CA ARG A 93 -16.53 -4.22 -6.75
C ARG A 93 -17.02 -5.52 -7.37
N VAL A 94 -18.28 -5.55 -7.79
CA VAL A 94 -18.88 -6.70 -8.50
C VAL A 94 -18.90 -6.44 -10.00
N ILE A 95 -18.34 -7.36 -10.77
CA ILE A 95 -18.39 -7.36 -12.22
C ILE A 95 -19.67 -8.06 -12.68
N THR A 96 -20.50 -7.33 -13.42
CA THR A 96 -21.80 -7.83 -13.89
C THR A 96 -21.72 -8.49 -15.27
N GLY A 97 -20.61 -8.32 -15.98
CA GLY A 97 -20.39 -8.91 -17.29
C GLY A 97 -19.16 -8.35 -17.99
N ILE A 98 -18.75 -9.02 -19.06
CA ILE A 98 -17.81 -8.48 -20.04
C ILE A 98 -18.55 -8.39 -21.38
N VAL A 99 -18.25 -7.34 -22.15
CA VAL A 99 -18.77 -7.11 -23.51
C VAL A 99 -17.63 -7.27 -24.52
N PRO A 100 -17.40 -8.50 -25.04
CA PRO A 100 -16.27 -8.82 -25.92
C PRO A 100 -16.14 -7.92 -27.14
N THR A 101 -17.27 -7.52 -27.75
CA THR A 101 -17.26 -6.70 -28.97
C THR A 101 -16.70 -5.29 -28.78
N THR A 102 -16.49 -4.86 -27.53
CA THR A 102 -15.96 -3.54 -27.19
C THR A 102 -14.85 -3.60 -26.15
N ASP A 103 -14.44 -4.81 -25.74
CA ASP A 103 -13.48 -5.05 -24.65
C ASP A 103 -13.82 -4.36 -23.33
N ARG A 104 -15.12 -4.14 -23.06
CA ARG A 104 -15.57 -3.43 -21.86
C ARG A 104 -15.98 -4.39 -20.75
N ILE A 105 -15.54 -4.08 -19.55
CA ILE A 105 -15.91 -4.75 -18.30
C ILE A 105 -16.99 -3.89 -17.63
N SER A 106 -18.17 -4.48 -17.42
CA SER A 106 -19.31 -3.81 -16.82
C SER A 106 -19.25 -3.88 -15.30
N CYS A 107 -19.26 -2.71 -14.66
CA CYS A 107 -19.24 -2.56 -13.21
C CYS A 107 -19.87 -1.20 -12.82
N THR A 108 -21.11 -1.20 -12.35
CA THR A 108 -21.83 0.02 -12.00
C THR A 108 -21.11 0.82 -10.90
N ASN A 109 -20.97 2.13 -11.10
CA ASN A 109 -20.39 3.07 -10.14
C ASN A 109 -19.05 2.58 -9.55
N HIS A 110 -18.17 2.07 -10.41
CA HIS A 110 -16.93 1.44 -9.97
C HIS A 110 -15.95 2.44 -9.33
N GLY A 111 -15.97 3.70 -9.77
CA GLY A 111 -15.11 4.77 -9.24
C GLY A 111 -13.64 4.64 -9.62
N CYS A 112 -13.32 3.80 -10.61
CA CYS A 112 -11.95 3.62 -11.09
C CYS A 112 -11.51 4.77 -11.99
N ILE A 113 -10.22 5.07 -11.96
CA ILE A 113 -9.59 6.10 -12.79
C ILE A 113 -8.62 5.50 -13.81
N GLU A 114 -8.29 6.27 -14.85
CA GLU A 114 -7.32 5.87 -15.88
C GLU A 114 -5.97 5.49 -15.25
N GLY A 115 -5.41 4.34 -15.65
CA GLY A 115 -4.13 3.84 -15.17
C GLY A 115 -4.15 3.24 -13.76
N GLN A 116 -5.32 3.13 -13.11
CA GLN A 116 -5.44 2.46 -11.82
C GLN A 116 -5.20 0.95 -11.95
N LEU A 117 -4.54 0.36 -10.97
CA LEU A 117 -4.38 -1.09 -10.88
C LEU A 117 -5.63 -1.75 -10.32
N VAL A 118 -6.09 -2.82 -10.98
CA VAL A 118 -7.19 -3.68 -10.56
C VAL A 118 -6.79 -5.15 -10.67
N LYS A 119 -7.51 -6.01 -9.95
CA LYS A 119 -7.31 -7.46 -9.95
C LYS A 119 -8.66 -8.15 -9.89
N PHE A 120 -8.80 -9.29 -10.56
CA PHE A 120 -10.06 -10.05 -10.66
C PHE A 120 -9.98 -11.39 -9.94
N SER A 121 -11.10 -11.88 -9.45
CA SER A 121 -11.20 -13.19 -8.78
C SER A 121 -11.38 -14.36 -9.74
N PHE A 122 -11.62 -14.10 -11.03
CA PHE A 122 -11.98 -15.10 -12.03
C PHE A 122 -10.98 -15.16 -13.18
N THR A 123 -10.96 -16.31 -13.86
CA THR A 123 -10.20 -16.55 -15.09
C THR A 123 -11.18 -16.87 -16.22
N GLY A 124 -10.95 -16.27 -17.39
CA GLY A 124 -11.72 -16.47 -18.61
C GLY A 124 -12.02 -15.16 -19.32
N GLY A 125 -12.48 -15.23 -20.58
CA GLY A 125 -12.76 -14.04 -21.38
C GLY A 125 -11.55 -13.15 -21.64
N GLY A 126 -10.34 -13.71 -21.65
CA GLY A 126 -9.07 -12.97 -21.76
C GLY A 126 -8.46 -12.53 -20.41
N VAL A 127 -9.21 -12.62 -19.31
CA VAL A 127 -8.75 -12.26 -17.96
C VAL A 127 -8.16 -13.49 -17.24
N SER A 128 -7.09 -13.28 -16.49
CA SER A 128 -6.51 -14.26 -15.57
C SER A 128 -6.70 -13.80 -14.13
N ALA A 129 -7.20 -14.69 -13.27
CA ALA A 129 -7.39 -14.40 -11.86
C ALA A 129 -6.07 -14.00 -11.19
N LEU A 130 -6.14 -13.11 -10.20
CA LEU A 130 -5.02 -12.65 -9.39
C LEU A 130 -3.91 -11.88 -10.14
N VAL A 131 -4.06 -11.67 -11.45
CA VAL A 131 -3.17 -10.82 -12.26
C VAL A 131 -3.59 -9.35 -12.13
N ASN A 132 -2.59 -8.48 -12.04
CA ASN A 132 -2.77 -7.04 -12.00
C ASN A 132 -3.00 -6.49 -13.42
N TYR A 133 -4.05 -5.71 -13.59
CA TYR A 133 -4.38 -5.03 -14.84
C TYR A 133 -4.51 -3.52 -14.61
N TYR A 134 -4.27 -2.73 -15.66
CA TYR A 134 -4.45 -1.29 -15.64
C TYR A 134 -5.79 -0.93 -16.25
N VAL A 135 -6.57 -0.11 -15.55
CA VAL A 135 -7.83 0.46 -16.03
C VAL A 135 -7.56 1.42 -17.18
N ARG A 136 -8.36 1.30 -18.24
CA ARG A 136 -8.29 2.09 -19.47
C ARG A 136 -9.68 2.59 -19.83
N ASN A 137 -9.77 3.82 -20.32
CA ASN A 137 -11.00 4.44 -20.82
C ASN A 137 -12.23 4.24 -19.89
N PRO A 138 -12.10 4.53 -18.58
CA PRO A 138 -13.21 4.35 -17.64
C PRO A 138 -14.35 5.32 -17.94
N THR A 139 -15.58 4.84 -17.79
CA THR A 139 -16.78 5.66 -17.62
C THR A 139 -17.25 5.57 -16.16
N THR A 140 -18.50 5.90 -15.87
CA THR A 140 -19.09 5.64 -14.55
C THR A 140 -19.36 4.17 -14.30
N ASN A 141 -19.67 3.39 -15.34
CA ASN A 141 -20.28 2.06 -15.21
C ASN A 141 -19.52 0.95 -15.94
N ASP A 142 -18.45 1.29 -16.66
CA ASP A 142 -17.63 0.32 -17.36
C ASP A 142 -16.23 0.89 -17.64
N PHE A 143 -15.31 0.00 -17.98
CA PHE A 143 -13.94 0.35 -18.33
C PHE A 143 -13.35 -0.76 -19.21
N GLN A 144 -12.22 -0.47 -19.85
CA GLN A 144 -11.39 -1.44 -20.55
C GLN A 144 -10.13 -1.70 -19.71
N ILE A 145 -9.34 -2.70 -20.04
CA ILE A 145 -8.10 -3.01 -19.30
C ILE A 145 -6.89 -3.19 -20.22
N SER A 146 -5.69 -3.06 -19.66
CA SER A 146 -4.42 -3.38 -20.30
C SER A 146 -3.50 -4.12 -19.33
N SER A 147 -2.54 -4.88 -19.86
CA SER A 147 -1.51 -5.57 -19.07
C SER A 147 -0.37 -4.65 -18.63
N ILE A 148 -0.22 -3.47 -19.26
CA ILE A 148 0.80 -2.48 -18.92
C ILE A 148 0.17 -1.08 -18.82
N ALA A 149 0.78 -0.18 -18.05
CA ALA A 149 0.19 1.11 -17.66
C ALA A 149 -0.39 1.93 -18.83
N THR A 150 0.32 1.97 -19.95
CA THR A 150 -0.06 2.71 -21.17
C THR A 150 -0.16 1.79 -22.38
N GLY A 151 -0.54 0.54 -22.17
CA GLY A 151 -0.56 -0.49 -23.20
C GLY A 151 -1.79 -0.45 -24.10
N SER A 152 -1.78 -1.34 -25.09
CA SER A 152 -2.97 -1.64 -25.88
C SER A 152 -4.08 -2.21 -24.99
N ILE A 153 -5.33 -1.99 -25.40
CA ILE A 153 -6.48 -2.63 -24.78
C ILE A 153 -6.32 -4.15 -24.89
N LEU A 154 -6.63 -4.85 -23.80
CA LEU A 154 -6.66 -6.30 -23.75
C LEU A 154 -7.89 -6.80 -24.51
N ASP A 155 -7.67 -7.72 -25.44
CA ASP A 155 -8.74 -8.40 -26.18
C ASP A 155 -9.53 -9.32 -25.22
N LEU A 156 -10.81 -9.00 -25.02
CA LEU A 156 -11.71 -9.76 -24.15
C LEU A 156 -12.62 -10.64 -25.00
N THR A 157 -12.59 -11.95 -24.73
CA THR A 157 -13.13 -12.95 -25.69
C THR A 157 -14.48 -13.55 -25.30
N SER A 158 -14.91 -13.40 -24.04
CA SER A 158 -16.20 -13.89 -23.57
C SER A 158 -16.68 -13.14 -22.33
N SER A 159 -18.00 -13.17 -22.07
CA SER A 159 -18.56 -12.57 -20.86
C SER A 159 -18.10 -13.32 -19.62
N GLN A 160 -17.78 -12.60 -18.54
CA GLN A 160 -17.50 -13.14 -17.22
C GLN A 160 -18.12 -12.28 -16.13
N THR A 161 -18.42 -12.91 -15.00
CA THR A 161 -18.88 -12.25 -13.77
C THR A 161 -18.00 -12.65 -12.60
N GLY A 162 -17.96 -11.82 -11.56
CA GLY A 162 -17.19 -12.11 -10.36
C GLY A 162 -16.84 -10.84 -9.60
N GLU A 163 -15.77 -10.93 -8.81
CA GLU A 163 -15.31 -9.84 -7.95
C GLU A 163 -14.07 -9.17 -8.55
N MET A 164 -13.95 -7.87 -8.29
CA MET A 164 -12.79 -7.04 -8.60
C MET A 164 -12.32 -6.34 -7.33
N ILE A 165 -11.01 -6.25 -7.16
CA ILE A 165 -10.35 -5.39 -6.17
C ILE A 165 -9.73 -4.19 -6.89
N ILE A 166 -10.00 -2.99 -6.38
CA ILE A 166 -9.52 -1.72 -6.95
C ILE A 166 -8.25 -1.17 -6.28
N ASN A 167 -7.76 -1.85 -5.25
CA ASN A 167 -6.43 -1.64 -4.69
C ASN A 167 -5.74 -3.01 -4.59
N VAL A 168 -4.83 -3.28 -5.52
CA VAL A 168 -4.24 -4.61 -5.72
C VAL A 168 -3.34 -5.10 -4.58
N GLU A 169 -3.05 -4.25 -3.58
CA GLU A 169 -2.41 -4.67 -2.34
C GLU A 169 -3.31 -5.59 -1.50
N TYR A 170 -4.63 -5.48 -1.66
CA TYR A 170 -5.59 -6.39 -1.03
C TYR A 170 -5.78 -7.66 -1.88
N GLY A 171 -6.20 -8.74 -1.22
CA GLY A 171 -6.49 -10.03 -1.85
C GLY A 171 -7.90 -10.53 -1.55
N PHE A 172 -8.37 -11.50 -2.35
CA PHE A 172 -9.73 -12.04 -2.24
C PHE A 172 -9.96 -12.97 -1.04
N GLY A 173 -8.92 -13.31 -0.27
CA GLY A 173 -9.02 -14.24 0.85
C GLY A 173 -9.37 -15.66 0.38
N ASP A 174 -10.30 -16.28 1.09
CA ASP A 174 -10.95 -17.55 0.74
C ASP A 174 -11.97 -17.43 -0.41
N GLY A 175 -12.16 -16.22 -0.96
CA GLY A 175 -13.11 -15.95 -2.04
C GLY A 175 -14.57 -15.83 -1.58
N SER A 176 -14.86 -15.84 -0.28
CA SER A 176 -16.23 -15.78 0.23
C SER A 176 -16.38 -15.02 1.54
N THR A 177 -15.69 -15.42 2.60
CA THR A 177 -15.90 -14.89 3.96
C THR A 177 -14.78 -13.97 4.44
N THR A 178 -13.63 -14.00 3.76
CA THR A 178 -12.43 -13.27 4.14
C THR A 178 -11.82 -12.49 2.98
N PHE A 179 -10.93 -11.56 3.29
CA PHE A 179 -10.07 -10.86 2.33
C PHE A 179 -8.69 -10.64 2.94
N ASN A 180 -7.64 -10.56 2.12
CA ASN A 180 -6.28 -10.32 2.60
C ASN A 180 -6.00 -8.82 2.69
N VAL A 181 -5.38 -8.40 3.80
CA VAL A 181 -4.80 -7.06 3.93
C VAL A 181 -3.47 -6.95 3.16
N PRO A 182 -2.94 -5.72 2.95
CA PRO A 182 -1.62 -5.54 2.33
C PRO A 182 -0.49 -6.31 3.02
N ASP A 183 0.59 -6.58 2.30
CA ASP A 183 1.86 -7.05 2.85
C ASP A 183 2.92 -5.97 2.69
N ARG A 184 3.38 -5.39 3.80
CA ARG A 184 4.40 -4.34 3.82
C ARG A 184 5.70 -4.79 4.48
N ARG A 185 5.87 -6.09 4.69
CA ARG A 185 7.10 -6.64 5.28
C ARG A 185 8.25 -6.55 4.26
N GLY A 186 9.40 -6.04 4.70
CA GLY A 186 10.64 -6.07 3.92
C GLY A 186 10.70 -5.13 2.71
N ILE A 187 9.70 -4.26 2.51
CA ILE A 187 9.65 -3.34 1.36
C ILE A 187 9.52 -1.89 1.81
N PHE A 188 10.04 -0.96 0.99
CA PHE A 188 9.88 0.47 1.19
C PHE A 188 8.65 1.01 0.45
N ALA A 189 7.99 1.99 1.06
CA ALA A 189 6.95 2.74 0.37
C ALA A 189 7.58 3.77 -0.59
N ARG A 190 6.98 3.91 -1.78
CA ARG A 190 7.28 4.98 -2.74
C ARG A 190 5.98 5.73 -3.04
N GLY A 191 6.06 7.06 -3.17
CA GLY A 191 4.92 7.85 -3.61
C GLY A 191 4.50 7.46 -5.02
N ALA A 192 3.21 7.19 -5.21
CA ALA A 192 2.65 6.82 -6.51
C ALA A 192 2.66 8.00 -7.49
N GLY A 193 2.69 7.68 -8.78
CA GLY A 193 2.61 8.61 -9.89
C GLY A 193 3.95 9.20 -10.33
N VAL A 194 3.88 10.00 -11.40
CA VAL A 194 5.01 10.73 -11.96
C VAL A 194 5.13 12.09 -11.28
N HIS A 195 6.30 12.40 -10.73
CA HIS A 195 6.58 13.71 -10.15
C HIS A 195 6.48 14.80 -11.23
N GLY A 196 5.93 15.97 -10.90
CA GLY A 196 5.70 17.03 -11.91
C GLY A 196 6.96 17.68 -12.52
N ALA A 197 8.06 17.79 -11.79
CA ALA A 197 9.25 18.51 -12.26
C ALA A 197 10.60 17.96 -11.77
N ARG A 198 10.60 17.01 -10.82
CA ARG A 198 11.85 16.50 -10.26
C ARG A 198 12.38 15.40 -11.17
N GLY A 199 13.46 15.72 -11.88
CA GLY A 199 14.14 14.81 -12.78
C GLY A 199 14.98 13.75 -12.06
N LYS A 200 15.04 12.55 -12.63
CA LYS A 200 16.05 11.54 -12.30
C LYS A 200 17.33 11.79 -13.12
N ALA A 201 18.46 11.27 -12.65
CA ALA A 201 19.75 11.48 -13.30
C ALA A 201 19.79 11.03 -14.78
N ALA A 202 19.03 9.98 -15.13
CA ALA A 202 18.90 9.48 -16.49
C ALA A 202 17.93 10.28 -17.39
N GLY A 203 17.41 11.42 -16.93
CA GLY A 203 16.37 12.20 -17.61
C GLY A 203 14.95 11.68 -17.33
N GLY A 204 13.96 12.53 -17.59
CA GLY A 204 12.56 12.30 -17.19
C GLY A 204 12.36 12.46 -15.67
N ASN A 205 11.11 12.42 -15.22
CA ASN A 205 10.80 12.62 -13.80
C ASN A 205 10.81 11.29 -13.02
N TYR A 206 10.89 11.40 -11.68
CA TYR A 206 10.65 10.25 -10.81
C TYR A 206 9.24 9.70 -11.02
N ASP A 207 9.12 8.38 -11.09
CA ASP A 207 7.85 7.68 -11.28
C ASP A 207 7.76 6.54 -10.26
N GLY A 208 6.66 6.52 -9.51
CA GLY A 208 6.31 5.46 -8.57
C GLY A 208 5.31 4.44 -9.11
N GLY A 209 4.79 4.63 -10.33
CA GLY A 209 3.72 3.83 -10.88
C GLY A 209 2.35 4.11 -10.23
N ALA A 210 1.35 3.31 -10.55
CA ALA A 210 0.03 3.40 -9.95
C ALA A 210 0.05 2.99 -8.46
N VAL A 211 -0.98 3.37 -7.70
CA VAL A 211 -1.16 2.89 -6.32
C VAL A 211 -1.22 1.35 -6.32
N GLY A 212 -0.44 0.73 -5.42
CA GLY A 212 -0.28 -0.73 -5.33
C GLY A 212 0.74 -1.34 -6.31
N TYR A 213 1.43 -0.52 -7.12
CA TYR A 213 2.55 -1.00 -7.93
C TYR A 213 3.73 -1.45 -7.07
N ALA A 214 4.23 -2.66 -7.32
CA ALA A 214 5.41 -3.21 -6.65
C ALA A 214 6.58 -3.24 -7.63
N GLY A 215 7.63 -2.47 -7.32
CA GLY A 215 8.90 -2.50 -8.05
C GLY A 215 9.92 -3.40 -7.36
N ASN A 216 10.83 -3.97 -8.15
CA ASN A 216 12.00 -4.69 -7.64
C ASN A 216 13.13 -3.72 -7.26
N ASP A 217 14.10 -4.20 -6.50
CA ASP A 217 15.34 -3.47 -6.27
C ASP A 217 16.08 -3.25 -7.60
N MET A 218 16.74 -2.09 -7.70
CA MET A 218 17.47 -1.69 -8.89
C MET A 218 18.71 -0.91 -8.48
N MET A 219 19.83 -1.19 -9.15
CA MET A 219 21.02 -0.34 -9.09
C MET A 219 21.02 0.61 -10.29
N PHE A 220 21.56 1.81 -10.09
CA PHE A 220 21.76 2.75 -11.19
C PHE A 220 22.77 2.17 -12.20
N ASP A 221 22.60 2.48 -13.49
CA ASP A 221 23.58 2.08 -14.52
C ASP A 221 24.96 2.63 -14.12
N HIS A 222 25.97 1.77 -14.17
CA HIS A 222 27.34 2.16 -13.88
C HIS A 222 28.30 1.37 -14.77
N ARG A 223 29.42 2.01 -15.10
CA ARG A 223 30.47 1.43 -15.95
C ARG A 223 31.82 1.72 -15.35
N HIS A 224 32.70 0.76 -15.44
CA HIS A 224 34.11 0.93 -15.11
C HIS A 224 34.87 1.24 -16.40
N ASN A 225 35.64 2.32 -16.39
CA ASN A 225 36.57 2.64 -17.47
C ASN A 225 38.00 2.51 -16.96
N PHE A 226 38.84 1.84 -17.73
CA PHE A 226 40.28 1.77 -17.48
C PHE A 226 40.97 2.76 -18.43
N THR A 227 41.49 3.87 -17.89
CA THR A 227 42.26 4.84 -18.68
C THR A 227 43.73 4.74 -18.29
N TYR A 228 44.58 4.45 -19.26
CA TYR A 228 46.02 4.33 -19.09
C TYR A 228 46.64 5.62 -18.52
N ASN A 229 47.54 5.51 -17.54
CA ASN A 229 48.47 6.61 -17.22
C ASN A 229 49.93 6.28 -17.53
N ASN A 230 50.30 5.00 -17.76
CA ASN A 230 51.64 4.64 -18.22
C ASN A 230 51.73 3.18 -18.74
N PRO A 231 51.77 2.92 -20.06
CA PRO A 231 52.03 1.57 -20.59
C PRO A 231 53.40 1.01 -20.21
N PHE A 232 54.39 1.85 -19.88
CA PHE A 232 55.71 1.40 -19.39
C PHE A 232 55.69 0.95 -17.92
N GLY A 233 54.76 1.44 -17.10
CA GLY A 233 54.67 1.09 -15.67
C GLY A 233 54.17 -0.34 -15.41
N ILE A 234 53.53 -0.94 -16.40
CA ILE A 234 52.92 -2.27 -16.35
C ILE A 234 53.95 -3.39 -16.60
N ILE A 235 55.04 -3.11 -17.32
CA ILE A 235 56.15 -4.06 -17.57
C ILE A 235 57.40 -3.69 -16.74
N GLY A 236 57.44 -2.48 -16.19
CA GLY A 236 58.47 -2.10 -15.23
C GLY A 236 58.47 -0.60 -14.97
N GLY A 237 57.77 -0.17 -13.92
CA GLY A 237 58.10 1.08 -13.26
C GLY A 237 59.56 1.04 -12.75
N VAL A 238 60.21 2.21 -12.71
CA VAL A 238 61.57 2.42 -12.19
C VAL A 238 61.83 1.57 -10.93
N GLY A 239 62.55 0.45 -11.10
CA GLY A 239 62.75 -0.56 -10.06
C GLY A 239 62.34 -1.99 -10.41
N SER A 240 61.89 -2.28 -11.64
CA SER A 240 61.68 -3.66 -12.10
C SER A 240 63.03 -4.41 -12.18
N TYR A 241 63.41 -5.08 -11.08
CA TYR A 241 64.55 -5.99 -10.97
C TYR A 241 64.49 -7.17 -11.98
N TRP A 242 63.38 -7.30 -12.72
CA TRP A 242 63.12 -8.31 -13.75
C TRP A 242 63.58 -7.93 -15.16
N LEU A 243 64.03 -6.68 -15.40
CA LEU A 243 64.46 -6.20 -16.73
C LEU A 243 65.99 -6.10 -16.90
N SER A 244 66.77 -6.57 -15.93
CA SER A 244 68.23 -6.38 -15.92
C SER A 244 69.01 -7.32 -16.86
N GLY A 245 68.44 -7.70 -18.00
CA GLY A 245 69.02 -8.70 -18.91
C GLY A 245 68.46 -8.69 -20.32
N GLY A 246 68.40 -7.52 -20.97
CA GLY A 246 68.44 -7.38 -22.45
C GLY A 246 67.45 -8.17 -23.31
N GLY A 247 66.40 -8.78 -22.75
CA GLY A 247 65.40 -9.56 -23.48
C GLY A 247 64.10 -8.78 -23.68
N THR A 248 63.53 -8.85 -24.88
CA THR A 248 62.15 -8.43 -25.18
C THR A 248 61.19 -9.41 -24.52
N ASN A 249 60.86 -9.18 -23.24
CA ASN A 249 59.88 -10.00 -22.55
C ASN A 249 58.48 -9.40 -22.74
N ALA A 250 57.64 -10.07 -23.51
CA ALA A 250 56.21 -9.75 -23.62
C ALA A 250 55.49 -10.30 -22.39
N GLY A 251 55.51 -9.57 -21.27
CA GLY A 251 54.74 -9.92 -20.08
C GLY A 251 53.25 -9.66 -20.32
N ASN A 252 52.42 -10.69 -20.14
CA ASN A 252 50.97 -10.50 -20.12
C ASN A 252 50.59 -9.88 -18.77
N THR A 253 50.05 -8.68 -18.79
CA THR A 253 49.44 -8.06 -17.62
C THR A 253 47.94 -8.11 -17.76
N ASN A 254 47.30 -8.96 -16.95
CA ASN A 254 45.85 -9.08 -16.94
C ASN A 254 45.27 -7.91 -16.14
N LEU A 255 44.66 -6.96 -16.84
CA LEU A 255 43.94 -5.84 -16.23
C LEU A 255 42.54 -6.32 -15.88
N VAL A 256 42.28 -6.50 -14.58
CA VAL A 256 40.99 -6.97 -14.06
C VAL A 256 40.32 -5.88 -13.23
N ILE A 257 39.02 -5.67 -13.46
CA ILE A 257 38.16 -4.93 -12.54
C ILE A 257 37.84 -5.90 -11.40
N LEU A 258 38.31 -5.57 -10.21
CA LEU A 258 38.09 -6.37 -9.02
C LEU A 258 36.75 -6.03 -8.36
N GLU A 259 36.40 -6.80 -7.34
CA GLU A 259 35.29 -6.48 -6.44
C GLU A 259 35.50 -5.12 -5.76
N PRO A 260 34.43 -4.47 -5.25
CA PRO A 260 34.57 -3.26 -4.45
C PRO A 260 35.51 -3.49 -3.25
N ILE A 261 36.54 -2.66 -3.14
CA ILE A 261 37.49 -2.64 -2.02
C ILE A 261 37.45 -1.28 -1.30
N THR A 262 38.02 -1.21 -0.10
CA THR A 262 38.19 0.05 0.64
C THR A 262 39.12 1.01 -0.12
N ASP A 263 38.81 2.30 -0.08
CA ASP A 263 39.67 3.39 -0.58
C ASP A 263 40.56 4.00 0.53
N GLY A 264 40.51 3.45 1.74
CA GLY A 264 41.25 3.92 2.91
C GLY A 264 40.66 5.15 3.61
N VAL A 265 39.59 5.77 3.06
CA VAL A 265 38.96 6.99 3.61
C VAL A 265 37.51 6.73 4.00
N ASN A 266 36.76 6.04 3.16
CA ASN A 266 35.32 5.82 3.29
C ASN A 266 34.97 4.44 3.90
N GLY A 267 35.97 3.76 4.47
CA GLY A 267 35.84 2.47 5.13
C GLY A 267 35.68 1.28 4.17
N THR A 268 35.50 0.09 4.73
CA THR A 268 35.32 -1.15 3.96
C THR A 268 33.90 -1.25 3.41
N PRO A 269 33.70 -1.47 2.09
CA PRO A 269 32.37 -1.66 1.52
C PRO A 269 31.59 -2.81 2.17
N ARG A 270 30.35 -2.54 2.58
CA ARG A 270 29.42 -3.59 3.02
C ARG A 270 28.80 -4.28 1.80
N ARG A 271 28.78 -5.61 1.80
CA ARG A 271 28.29 -6.44 0.69
C ARG A 271 27.21 -7.40 1.19
N GLY A 272 26.24 -7.70 0.34
CA GLY A 272 25.12 -8.58 0.62
C GLY A 272 24.40 -8.98 -0.67
N ASN A 273 23.30 -9.72 -0.54
CA ASN A 273 22.46 -10.15 -1.66
C ASN A 273 21.34 -9.15 -2.01
N GLU A 274 21.26 -8.01 -1.32
CA GLU A 274 20.25 -6.98 -1.50
C GLU A 274 20.91 -5.59 -1.50
N THR A 275 20.52 -4.73 -2.43
CA THR A 275 20.97 -3.32 -2.44
C THR A 275 20.04 -2.49 -1.58
N THR A 276 20.48 -2.10 -0.37
CA THR A 276 19.68 -1.30 0.55
C THR A 276 20.46 -0.11 1.13
N PRO A 277 19.79 1.04 1.36
CA PRO A 277 20.33 2.07 2.23
C PRO A 277 20.28 1.60 3.70
N ALA A 278 20.87 2.37 4.61
CA ALA A 278 20.67 2.13 6.05
C ALA A 278 19.16 2.22 6.40
N PHE A 279 18.66 1.28 7.20
CA PHE A 279 17.24 1.19 7.55
C PHE A 279 17.01 0.76 9.00
N ILE A 280 15.81 1.02 9.50
CA ILE A 280 15.27 0.48 10.76
C ILE A 280 13.96 -0.22 10.41
N ALA A 281 13.76 -1.43 10.91
CA ALA A 281 12.53 -2.17 10.72
C ALA A 281 11.44 -1.70 11.70
N VAL A 282 10.25 -1.42 11.17
CA VAL A 282 9.05 -1.05 11.93
C VAL A 282 7.89 -1.96 11.54
N LYS A 283 6.90 -2.09 12.42
CA LYS A 283 5.65 -2.81 12.09
C LYS A 283 4.72 -1.87 11.33
N TYR A 284 4.21 -2.32 10.20
CA TYR A 284 3.14 -1.64 9.49
C TYR A 284 1.80 -2.23 9.88
N LYS A 285 0.82 -1.35 10.15
CA LYS A 285 -0.56 -1.75 10.43
C LYS A 285 -1.53 -0.99 9.55
N VAL A 286 -2.55 -1.69 9.07
CA VAL A 286 -3.66 -1.13 8.29
C VAL A 286 -4.86 -0.85 9.19
N ARG A 287 -5.51 0.31 8.99
CA ARG A 287 -6.76 0.69 9.64
C ARG A 287 -7.92 -0.11 9.04
N VAL A 288 -8.61 -0.92 9.85
CA VAL A 288 -9.64 -1.86 9.38
C VAL A 288 -11.07 -1.59 9.82
N ALA A 289 -11.29 -0.83 10.91
CA ALA A 289 -12.62 -0.64 11.52
C ALA A 289 -12.83 0.75 12.10
#